data_AF-A0A383VRQ5-F1
#
_entry.id   AF-A0A383VRQ5-F1
#
_cell.length_a   1.000
_cell.length_b   1.000
_cell.length_c   1.000
_cell.angle_alpha   90.00
_cell.angle_beta   90.00
_cell.angle_gamma   90.00
#
_symmetry.space_group_name_H-M   'P 1'
#
loop_
_entity.id
_entity.type
_entity.pdbx_description
1 polymer ?
#
loop_
_entity_poly.entity_id
_entity_poly.type
_entity_poly.pdbx_seq_one_letter_code
_entity_poly.pdbx_strand_id
1 'polypeptide(L)'
;MVTLEPFEGLEKAQDPAALEKLSEQVQAWEQMGVIVIVRFAHEMNGAWYPWCQQPTMYRRTFALVSWAVTRLAKRSTMLWAPNEGGGYPFNGGQYQLKCSPFDIGTPKSDCAQMDTNKDGVITMADDPYSPYYPGDDWVDWVGLSVYHFGANYPWGANKVPENNKFYNKITGNYIGANGDESGVPNFYDLFCNGTYGRTKPMIIGETAALFNLCDKVNPGRGCGDGSSNGTEMAIKSTWWKQVFAVTDSAVGPAVPKVFPQIKLINWFDIRKGEGEAEGNTVDWTISSKPTIRNPFLQQLTRRVPGNQQLYWQLPTVTKTRAAATAAAAAAATGANDKVLASSAAAVCPTFAVNQYTVVSNPRVG
;
A
#
# COMPACT_ATOMS: atom_id res chain seq x y z
N MET A 1 -9.46 -6.96 5.17
CA MET A 1 -8.03 -6.97 4.80
C MET A 1 -7.21 -6.96 6.09
N VAL A 2 -6.08 -7.67 6.11
CA VAL A 2 -5.16 -7.75 7.26
C VAL A 2 -3.76 -7.39 6.78
N THR A 3 -3.10 -6.45 7.46
CA THR A 3 -1.70 -6.09 7.18
C THR A 3 -0.77 -6.87 8.11
N LEU A 4 0.20 -7.57 7.52
CA LEU A 4 1.23 -8.30 8.26
C LEU A 4 2.54 -7.51 8.20
N GLU A 5 3.03 -7.10 9.36
CA GLU A 5 4.18 -6.19 9.50
C GLU A 5 5.36 -6.93 10.16
N PRO A 6 6.35 -7.40 9.38
CA PRO A 6 7.48 -8.16 9.91
C PRO A 6 8.52 -7.22 10.52
N PHE A 7 8.20 -6.61 11.68
CA PHE A 7 9.11 -5.68 12.36
C PHE A 7 10.44 -6.33 12.80
N GLU A 8 10.46 -7.65 12.98
CA GLU A 8 11.69 -8.42 13.22
C GLU A 8 12.49 -8.75 11.94
N GLY A 9 12.06 -8.22 10.79
CA GLY A 9 12.75 -8.33 9.52
C GLY A 9 12.24 -9.45 8.62
N LEU A 10 12.57 -9.34 7.33
CA LEU A 10 12.16 -10.27 6.28
C LEU A 10 12.81 -11.66 6.42
N GLU A 11 13.93 -11.79 7.11
CA GLU A 11 14.57 -13.09 7.40
C GLU A 11 13.73 -13.91 8.39
N LYS A 12 13.29 -13.30 9.50
CA LYS A 12 12.43 -13.95 10.50
C LYS A 12 11.07 -14.35 9.92
N ALA A 13 10.55 -13.56 8.98
CA ALA A 13 9.31 -13.88 8.28
C ALA A 13 9.41 -15.13 7.37
N GLN A 14 10.62 -15.65 7.10
CA GLN A 14 10.82 -16.91 6.36
C GLN A 14 10.85 -18.15 7.27
N ASP A 15 10.76 -17.99 8.60
CA ASP A 15 10.80 -19.13 9.53
C ASP A 15 9.68 -20.14 9.19
N PRO A 16 10.03 -21.42 8.92
CA PRO A 16 9.04 -22.44 8.59
C PRO A 16 7.91 -22.58 9.61
N ALA A 17 8.20 -22.42 10.91
CA ALA A 17 7.19 -22.48 11.96
C ALA A 17 6.26 -21.26 11.94
N ALA A 18 6.76 -20.08 11.57
CA ALA A 18 5.93 -18.89 11.39
C ALA A 18 5.01 -19.03 10.16
N LEU A 19 5.54 -19.54 9.05
CA LEU A 19 4.76 -19.81 7.83
C LEU A 19 3.69 -20.90 8.05
N GLU A 20 4.01 -21.95 8.81
CA GLU A 20 3.05 -23.00 9.20
C GLU A 20 1.88 -22.39 9.99
N LYS A 21 2.19 -21.64 11.07
CA LYS A 21 1.17 -20.96 11.89
C LYS A 21 0.31 -20.00 11.09
N LEU A 22 0.91 -19.22 10.18
CA LEU A 22 0.15 -18.33 9.30
C LEU A 22 -0.84 -19.11 8.44
N SER A 23 -0.40 -20.25 7.89
CA SER A 23 -1.26 -21.10 7.06
C SER A 23 -2.45 -21.64 7.84
N GLU A 24 -2.21 -22.17 9.05
CA GLU A 24 -3.24 -22.69 9.95
C GLU A 24 -4.21 -21.58 10.37
N GLN A 25 -3.70 -20.40 10.71
CA GLN A 25 -4.52 -19.26 11.14
C GLN A 25 -5.46 -18.77 10.03
N VAL A 26 -4.95 -18.64 8.81
CA VAL A 26 -5.76 -18.21 7.66
C VAL A 26 -6.80 -19.30 7.30
N GLN A 27 -6.43 -20.57 7.38
CA GLN A 27 -7.38 -21.67 7.18
C GLN A 27 -8.48 -21.65 8.24
N ALA A 28 -8.15 -21.43 9.51
CA ALA A 28 -9.12 -21.35 10.59
C ALA A 28 -10.11 -20.20 10.38
N TRP A 29 -9.65 -19.04 9.93
CA TRP A 29 -10.54 -17.93 9.55
C TRP A 29 -11.50 -18.32 8.42
N GLU A 30 -11.02 -19.00 7.38
CA GLU A 30 -11.88 -19.47 6.29
C GLU A 30 -12.92 -20.48 6.75
N GLN A 31 -12.56 -21.40 7.65
CA GLN A 31 -13.49 -22.38 8.22
C GLN A 31 -14.58 -21.72 9.06
N MET A 32 -14.30 -20.56 9.65
CA MET A 32 -15.29 -19.70 10.31
C MET A 32 -16.09 -18.81 9.33
N GLY A 33 -15.88 -18.94 8.02
CA GLY A 33 -16.55 -18.15 6.99
C GLY A 33 -15.92 -16.79 6.71
N VAL A 34 -14.75 -16.49 7.30
CA VAL A 34 -14.04 -15.22 7.12
C VAL A 34 -12.95 -15.38 6.05
N ILE A 35 -13.10 -14.67 4.93
CA ILE A 35 -12.07 -14.61 3.88
C ILE A 35 -11.16 -13.43 4.16
N VAL A 36 -9.85 -13.62 4.10
CA VAL A 36 -8.89 -12.54 4.30
C VAL A 36 -8.12 -12.21 3.03
N ILE A 37 -7.88 -10.92 2.83
CA ILE A 37 -6.88 -10.39 1.90
C ILE A 37 -5.69 -10.03 2.77
N VAL A 38 -4.57 -10.75 2.59
CA VAL A 38 -3.33 -10.60 3.36
C VAL A 38 -2.43 -9.60 2.64
N ARG A 39 -2.13 -8.47 3.30
CA ARG A 39 -1.22 -7.43 2.82
C ARG A 39 0.11 -7.55 3.58
N PHE A 40 1.05 -8.30 3.01
CA PHE A 40 2.34 -8.56 3.66
C PHE A 40 3.36 -7.47 3.35
N ALA A 41 4.03 -6.95 4.39
CA ALA A 41 5.16 -6.03 4.29
C ALA A 41 4.89 -4.90 3.27
N HIS A 42 3.76 -4.21 3.45
CA HIS A 42 3.34 -3.10 2.60
C HIS A 42 4.39 -1.99 2.53
N GLU A 43 4.31 -1.15 1.49
CA GLU A 43 5.16 0.04 1.34
C GLU A 43 6.67 -0.27 1.36
N MET A 44 7.04 -1.44 0.87
CA MET A 44 8.41 -1.92 0.78
C MET A 44 9.34 -1.04 -0.08
N ASN A 45 8.78 -0.22 -0.97
CA ASN A 45 9.50 0.77 -1.76
C ASN A 45 9.77 2.08 -1.00
N GLY A 46 9.18 2.26 0.19
CA GLY A 46 9.44 3.39 1.10
C GLY A 46 10.82 3.34 1.76
N ALA A 47 10.99 4.08 2.86
CA ALA A 47 12.24 4.09 3.64
C ALA A 47 12.01 4.14 5.17
N TRP A 48 10.79 3.82 5.64
CA TRP A 48 10.36 3.99 7.03
C TRP A 48 10.13 2.68 7.80
N TYR A 49 10.17 1.52 7.13
CA TYR A 49 10.02 0.21 7.77
C TYR A 49 11.27 -0.68 7.63
N PRO A 50 11.51 -1.62 8.56
CA PRO A 50 12.68 -2.51 8.51
C PRO A 50 12.70 -3.48 7.32
N TRP A 51 11.60 -3.59 6.56
CA TRP A 51 11.53 -4.37 5.32
C TRP A 51 11.66 -3.53 4.04
N CYS A 52 11.81 -2.20 4.17
CA CYS A 52 11.95 -1.30 3.02
C CYS A 52 13.29 -1.52 2.30
N GLN A 53 13.29 -1.20 1.00
CA GLN A 53 14.46 -1.12 0.12
C GLN A 53 15.32 -2.39 0.05
N GLN A 54 14.68 -3.57 0.19
CA GLN A 54 15.32 -4.88 0.10
C GLN A 54 14.69 -5.74 -1.01
N PRO A 55 14.74 -5.33 -2.30
CA PRO A 55 13.98 -5.98 -3.39
C PRO A 55 14.24 -7.50 -3.50
N THR A 56 15.48 -7.97 -3.33
CA THR A 56 15.78 -9.41 -3.41
C THR A 56 15.07 -10.19 -2.30
N MET A 57 15.30 -9.81 -1.04
CA MET A 57 14.74 -10.51 0.10
C MET A 57 13.21 -10.33 0.17
N TYR A 58 12.71 -9.15 -0.20
CA TYR A 58 11.28 -8.84 -0.21
C TYR A 58 10.52 -9.80 -1.12
N ARG A 59 10.94 -9.92 -2.39
CA ARG A 59 10.23 -10.77 -3.36
C ARG A 59 10.25 -12.24 -2.94
N ARG A 60 11.38 -12.73 -2.42
CA ARG A 60 11.51 -14.10 -1.89
C ARG A 60 10.55 -14.35 -0.74
N THR A 61 10.54 -13.46 0.26
CA THR A 61 9.69 -13.63 1.44
C THR A 61 8.22 -13.48 1.07
N PHE A 62 7.86 -12.56 0.17
CA PHE A 62 6.48 -12.45 -0.32
C PHE A 62 6.01 -13.74 -0.99
N ALA A 63 6.86 -14.37 -1.81
CA ALA A 63 6.53 -15.64 -2.42
C ALA A 63 6.27 -16.75 -1.38
N LEU A 64 7.12 -16.86 -0.36
CA LEU A 64 6.94 -17.82 0.74
C LEU A 64 5.66 -17.57 1.55
N VAL A 65 5.38 -16.32 1.90
CA VAL A 65 4.14 -15.93 2.60
C VAL A 65 2.92 -16.23 1.73
N SER A 66 2.99 -15.94 0.44
CA SER A 66 1.93 -16.25 -0.52
C SER A 66 1.67 -17.75 -0.62
N TRP A 67 2.71 -18.58 -0.69
CA TRP A 67 2.56 -20.03 -0.59
C TRP A 67 1.89 -20.46 0.71
N ALA A 68 2.34 -19.94 1.87
CA ALA A 68 1.76 -20.27 3.17
C ALA A 68 0.26 -19.94 3.25
N VAL A 69 -0.12 -18.72 2.86
CA VAL A 69 -1.51 -18.27 2.83
C VAL A 69 -2.37 -19.13 1.91
N THR A 70 -1.85 -19.52 0.74
CA THR A 70 -2.67 -20.15 -0.31
C THR A 70 -2.65 -21.68 -0.31
N ARG A 71 -1.73 -22.33 0.41
CA ARG A 71 -1.63 -23.81 0.40
C ARG A 71 -2.85 -24.46 1.09
N LEU A 72 -3.25 -23.95 2.25
CA LEU A 72 -4.38 -24.46 3.04
C LEU A 72 -5.68 -23.71 2.77
N ALA A 73 -5.60 -22.39 2.57
CA ALA A 73 -6.75 -21.52 2.39
C ALA A 73 -7.13 -21.41 0.91
N LYS A 74 -8.40 -21.66 0.56
CA LYS A 74 -8.85 -21.71 -0.84
C LYS A 74 -9.43 -20.38 -1.35
N ARG A 75 -9.83 -19.48 -0.45
CA ARG A 75 -10.52 -18.22 -0.80
C ARG A 75 -9.72 -16.95 -0.45
N SER A 76 -8.83 -17.05 0.52
CA SER A 76 -7.98 -15.97 1.01
C SER A 76 -6.86 -15.72 0.02
N THR A 77 -6.48 -14.46 -0.10
CA THR A 77 -5.66 -13.97 -1.21
C THR A 77 -4.56 -13.04 -0.72
N MET A 78 -3.54 -12.85 -1.56
CA MET A 78 -2.39 -11.99 -1.31
C MET A 78 -2.51 -10.65 -2.01
N LEU A 79 -2.24 -9.57 -1.27
CA LEU A 79 -2.13 -8.21 -1.77
C LEU A 79 -0.67 -7.74 -1.73
N TRP A 80 -0.13 -7.39 -2.90
CA TRP A 80 1.13 -6.66 -3.04
C TRP A 80 0.80 -5.16 -3.17
N ALA A 81 1.24 -4.35 -2.21
CA ALA A 81 0.85 -2.94 -2.11
C ALA A 81 2.04 -2.04 -1.75
N PRO A 82 2.76 -1.47 -2.73
CA PRO A 82 3.71 -0.39 -2.50
C PRO A 82 3.06 0.93 -2.05
N ASN A 83 3.90 1.86 -1.59
CA ASN A 83 3.55 3.27 -1.51
C ASN A 83 3.56 3.89 -2.91
N GLU A 84 2.76 4.91 -3.15
CA GLU A 84 2.86 5.73 -4.36
C GLU A 84 4.28 6.31 -4.53
N GLY A 85 4.79 6.35 -5.76
CA GLY A 85 6.20 6.55 -6.06
C GLY A 85 6.74 7.97 -5.89
N GLY A 86 5.88 8.98 -5.76
CA GLY A 86 6.29 10.38 -5.59
C GLY A 86 7.22 10.57 -4.40
N GLY A 87 8.45 11.02 -4.67
CA GLY A 87 9.49 11.20 -3.66
C GLY A 87 10.49 10.04 -3.54
N TYR A 88 10.35 8.96 -4.32
CA TYR A 88 11.33 7.86 -4.36
C TYR A 88 12.77 8.37 -4.65
N PRO A 89 13.82 7.87 -3.99
CA PRO A 89 13.86 6.75 -3.04
C PRO A 89 13.61 7.15 -1.57
N PHE A 90 12.87 8.23 -1.33
CA PHE A 90 12.48 8.72 0.00
C PHE A 90 13.71 9.00 0.88
N ASN A 91 14.59 9.86 0.36
CA ASN A 91 15.85 10.22 1.00
C ASN A 91 15.65 10.72 2.44
N GLY A 92 16.48 10.23 3.37
CA GLY A 92 16.45 10.58 4.78
C GLY A 92 15.61 9.65 5.66
N GLY A 93 14.91 8.67 5.08
CA GLY A 93 14.18 7.67 5.84
C GLY A 93 15.09 6.77 6.69
N GLN A 94 14.58 6.34 7.85
CA GLN A 94 15.33 5.55 8.84
C GLN A 94 15.94 4.26 8.26
N TYR A 95 15.25 3.62 7.32
CA TYR A 95 15.64 2.35 6.70
C TYR A 95 16.03 2.51 5.24
N GLN A 96 16.40 3.73 4.81
CA GLN A 96 16.94 3.95 3.48
C GLN A 96 18.18 3.07 3.26
N LEU A 97 18.19 2.34 2.15
CA LEU A 97 19.35 1.60 1.69
C LEU A 97 20.42 2.58 1.22
N LYS A 98 21.61 2.48 1.83
CA LYS A 98 22.74 3.34 1.48
C LYS A 98 23.52 2.73 0.32
N CYS A 99 23.34 3.28 -0.87
CA CYS A 99 23.89 2.74 -2.12
C CYS A 99 25.19 3.43 -2.60
N SER A 100 25.92 4.10 -1.70
CA SER A 100 27.22 4.65 -2.06
C SER A 100 28.25 3.53 -2.29
N PRO A 101 29.17 3.67 -3.27
CA PRO A 101 30.28 2.73 -3.44
C PRO A 101 31.14 2.53 -2.19
N PHE A 102 31.12 3.48 -1.26
CA PHE A 102 31.86 3.48 -0.01
C PHE A 102 31.11 2.85 1.18
N ASP A 103 29.82 2.50 1.01
CA ASP A 103 29.06 1.89 2.08
C ASP A 103 29.45 0.40 2.24
N ILE A 104 30.06 0.08 3.37
CA ILE A 104 30.50 -1.28 3.72
C ILE A 104 29.30 -2.06 4.27
N GLY A 105 29.06 -3.26 3.73
CA GLY A 105 27.97 -4.15 4.19
C GLY A 105 26.64 -3.93 3.46
N THR A 106 26.53 -2.95 2.56
CA THR A 106 25.36 -2.77 1.70
C THR A 106 25.21 -3.94 0.71
N PRO A 107 24.01 -4.53 0.60
CA PRO A 107 23.68 -5.45 -0.49
C PRO A 107 23.74 -4.74 -1.86
N LYS A 108 24.92 -4.74 -2.50
CA LYS A 108 25.13 -4.08 -3.80
C LYS A 108 24.19 -4.58 -4.90
N SER A 109 23.70 -5.81 -4.79
CA SER A 109 22.69 -6.39 -5.68
C SER A 109 21.32 -5.72 -5.56
N ASP A 110 20.95 -5.22 -4.39
CA ASP A 110 19.68 -4.51 -4.20
C ASP A 110 19.79 -3.08 -4.74
N CYS A 111 20.91 -2.40 -4.52
CA CYS A 111 21.18 -1.11 -5.15
C CYS A 111 21.12 -1.19 -6.69
N ALA A 112 21.74 -2.21 -7.28
CA ALA A 112 21.71 -2.42 -8.73
C ALA A 112 20.31 -2.78 -9.28
N GLN A 113 19.39 -3.25 -8.43
CA GLN A 113 18.00 -3.49 -8.82
C GLN A 113 17.12 -2.25 -8.68
N MET A 114 17.46 -1.36 -7.75
CA MET A 114 16.78 -0.09 -7.55
C MET A 114 17.23 0.96 -8.58
N ASP A 115 18.47 0.88 -9.07
CA ASP A 115 18.98 1.64 -10.21
C ASP A 115 18.51 0.99 -11.53
N THR A 116 17.23 1.21 -11.83
CA THR A 116 16.53 0.60 -12.96
C THR A 116 16.90 1.22 -14.30
N ASN A 117 17.31 2.48 -14.30
CA ASN A 117 17.78 3.18 -15.50
C ASN A 117 19.30 2.97 -15.75
N LYS A 118 20.04 2.41 -14.77
CA LYS A 118 21.47 2.06 -14.82
C LYS A 118 22.40 3.25 -14.97
N ASP A 119 22.03 4.40 -14.42
CA ASP A 119 22.87 5.60 -14.43
C ASP A 119 23.80 5.70 -13.20
N GLY A 120 23.67 4.77 -12.25
CA GLY A 120 24.47 4.70 -11.03
C GLY A 120 23.92 5.52 -9.87
N VAL A 121 22.77 6.17 -10.01
CA VAL A 121 22.13 6.98 -8.97
C VAL A 121 20.64 6.65 -8.87
N ILE A 122 20.19 6.22 -7.69
CA ILE A 122 18.78 5.92 -7.46
C ILE A 122 18.00 7.23 -7.26
N THR A 123 17.04 7.51 -8.13
CA THR A 123 16.24 8.74 -8.13
C THR A 123 14.77 8.46 -8.46
N MET A 124 13.92 9.50 -8.53
CA MET A 124 12.52 9.35 -9.01
C MET A 124 12.43 8.98 -10.51
N ALA A 125 13.54 8.99 -11.25
CA ALA A 125 13.58 8.48 -12.62
C ALA A 125 13.63 6.94 -12.68
N ASP A 126 13.87 6.28 -11.54
CA ASP A 126 13.81 4.84 -11.41
C ASP A 126 12.39 4.33 -11.17
N ASP A 127 12.11 3.10 -11.63
CA ASP A 127 10.86 2.41 -11.35
C ASP A 127 10.79 2.03 -9.86
N PRO A 128 9.92 2.67 -9.05
CA PRO A 128 9.83 2.42 -7.62
C PRO A 128 9.04 1.14 -7.29
N TYR A 129 8.53 0.43 -8.30
CA TYR A 129 7.57 -0.66 -8.15
C TYR A 129 8.14 -2.00 -8.60
N SER A 130 8.56 -2.11 -9.87
CA SER A 130 8.94 -3.39 -10.49
C SER A 130 10.08 -4.14 -9.77
N PRO A 131 11.10 -3.48 -9.19
CA PRO A 131 12.13 -4.18 -8.41
C PRO A 131 11.56 -5.03 -7.26
N TYR A 132 10.43 -4.62 -6.69
CA TYR A 132 9.78 -5.28 -5.56
C TYR A 132 8.62 -6.21 -5.97
N TYR A 133 8.29 -6.31 -7.25
CA TYR A 133 7.18 -7.16 -7.71
C TYR A 133 7.56 -8.64 -7.70
N PRO A 134 6.92 -9.51 -6.90
CA PRO A 134 7.34 -10.90 -6.73
C PRO A 134 6.94 -11.82 -7.90
N GLY A 135 6.13 -11.33 -8.83
CA GLY A 135 5.66 -12.07 -10.01
C GLY A 135 4.19 -12.46 -9.93
N ASP A 136 3.58 -12.64 -11.11
CA ASP A 136 2.14 -12.84 -11.26
C ASP A 136 1.60 -14.09 -10.55
N ASP A 137 2.44 -15.11 -10.39
CA ASP A 137 2.07 -16.35 -9.70
C ASP A 137 1.91 -16.18 -8.19
N TRP A 138 2.48 -15.13 -7.59
CA TRP A 138 2.51 -14.93 -6.14
C TRP A 138 1.51 -13.86 -5.67
N VAL A 139 0.99 -13.06 -6.61
CA VAL A 139 0.15 -11.88 -6.34
C VAL A 139 -1.26 -12.10 -6.87
N ASP A 140 -2.26 -12.10 -5.98
CA ASP A 140 -3.67 -12.12 -6.39
C ASP A 140 -4.19 -10.70 -6.67
N TRP A 141 -3.78 -9.74 -5.84
CA TRP A 141 -4.18 -8.34 -5.88
C TRP A 141 -2.97 -7.42 -5.87
N VAL A 142 -3.04 -6.33 -6.64
CA VAL A 142 -2.10 -5.22 -6.51
C VAL A 142 -2.75 -4.07 -5.76
N GLY A 143 -1.96 -3.17 -5.20
CA GLY A 143 -2.50 -1.99 -4.55
C GLY A 143 -1.50 -0.87 -4.38
N LEU A 144 -2.01 0.25 -3.89
CA LEU A 144 -1.20 1.41 -3.52
C LEU A 144 -1.68 2.00 -2.20
N SER A 145 -0.75 2.51 -1.42
CA SER A 145 -1.01 3.58 -0.45
C SER A 145 -0.91 4.92 -1.17
N VAL A 146 -1.99 5.70 -1.18
CA VAL A 146 -2.06 7.02 -1.85
C VAL A 146 -2.75 8.02 -0.93
N TYR A 147 -2.01 9.01 -0.46
CA TYR A 147 -2.51 10.01 0.49
C TYR A 147 -2.48 11.42 -0.08
N HIS A 148 -3.31 12.28 0.50
CA HIS A 148 -3.10 13.72 0.42
C HIS A 148 -2.45 14.23 1.71
N PHE A 149 -1.15 14.54 1.64
CA PHE A 149 -0.33 15.03 2.77
C PHE A 149 -0.24 16.57 2.87
N GLY A 150 -0.86 17.30 1.93
CA GLY A 150 -0.74 18.76 1.82
C GLY A 150 -0.19 19.19 0.45
N ALA A 151 0.60 20.27 0.46
CA ALA A 151 1.18 20.89 -0.73
C ALA A 151 2.62 20.45 -1.00
N ASN A 152 3.57 20.62 -0.08
CA ASN A 152 4.97 20.25 -0.31
C ASN A 152 5.64 19.82 0.99
N TYR A 153 6.81 19.18 0.88
CA TYR A 153 7.64 18.85 2.02
C TYR A 153 8.29 20.13 2.62
N PRO A 154 8.40 20.28 3.95
CA PRO A 154 7.91 19.37 4.99
C PRO A 154 6.38 19.33 5.04
N TRP A 155 5.82 18.12 5.11
CA TRP A 155 4.38 17.91 5.02
C TRP A 155 3.63 18.46 6.24
N GLY A 156 2.29 18.47 6.17
CA GLY A 156 1.45 18.87 7.30
C GLY A 156 0.75 20.22 7.14
N ALA A 157 0.88 20.87 5.98
CA ALA A 157 0.09 22.04 5.65
C ALA A 157 -1.37 21.65 5.36
N ASN A 158 -2.32 22.38 5.95
CA ASN A 158 -3.73 22.20 5.66
C ASN A 158 -4.06 22.85 4.32
N LYS A 159 -3.89 22.08 3.25
CA LYS A 159 -4.10 22.50 1.86
C LYS A 159 -5.19 21.68 1.22
N VAL A 160 -6.00 22.33 0.38
CA VAL A 160 -7.01 21.60 -0.40
C VAL A 160 -6.27 20.85 -1.53
N PRO A 161 -6.56 19.55 -1.75
CA PRO A 161 -5.98 18.80 -2.86
C PRO A 161 -6.26 19.44 -4.21
N GLU A 162 -5.28 19.43 -5.09
CA GLU A 162 -5.44 19.86 -6.47
C GLU A 162 -6.41 18.94 -7.23
N ASN A 163 -7.08 19.49 -8.25
CA ASN A 163 -7.92 18.71 -9.15
C ASN A 163 -7.07 17.61 -9.82
N ASN A 164 -7.67 16.44 -10.01
CA ASN A 164 -7.05 15.26 -10.60
C ASN A 164 -5.85 14.68 -9.82
N LYS A 165 -5.52 15.16 -8.61
CA LYS A 165 -4.36 14.66 -7.85
C LYS A 165 -4.36 13.14 -7.70
N PHE A 166 -5.47 12.52 -7.32
CA PHE A 166 -5.58 11.06 -7.18
C PHE A 166 -5.31 10.33 -8.51
N TYR A 167 -5.91 10.81 -9.61
CA TYR A 167 -5.71 10.23 -10.94
C TYR A 167 -4.25 10.36 -11.38
N ASN A 168 -3.69 11.57 -11.31
CA ASN A 168 -2.34 11.88 -11.74
C ASN A 168 -1.29 11.09 -10.95
N LYS A 169 -1.48 10.93 -9.64
CA LYS A 169 -0.62 10.12 -8.76
C LYS A 169 -0.57 8.65 -9.18
N ILE A 170 -1.71 8.06 -9.56
CA ILE A 170 -1.76 6.66 -10.03
C ILE A 170 -1.14 6.53 -11.43
N THR A 171 -1.35 7.52 -12.30
CA THR A 171 -0.91 7.45 -13.70
C THR A 171 0.49 7.99 -13.96
N GLY A 172 1.21 8.45 -12.93
CA GLY A 172 2.54 9.04 -13.11
C GLY A 172 2.53 10.40 -13.83
N ASN A 173 1.42 11.15 -13.75
CA ASN A 173 1.25 12.44 -14.42
C ASN A 173 1.20 13.62 -13.44
N TYR A 174 1.62 13.42 -12.19
CA TYR A 174 1.50 14.45 -11.17
C TYR A 174 2.58 15.52 -11.34
N ILE A 175 2.14 16.73 -11.67
CA ILE A 175 2.91 17.96 -11.61
C ILE A 175 2.06 18.94 -10.83
N GLY A 176 2.49 19.31 -9.63
CA GLY A 176 1.67 20.11 -8.73
C GLY A 176 2.45 20.70 -7.58
N ALA A 177 1.73 21.00 -6.49
CA ALA A 177 2.34 21.60 -5.31
C ALA A 177 3.45 20.71 -4.72
N ASN A 178 3.32 19.37 -4.81
CA ASN A 178 4.32 18.44 -4.28
C ASN A 178 5.61 18.41 -5.12
N GLY A 179 5.65 19.15 -6.24
CA GLY A 179 6.72 19.10 -7.23
C GLY A 179 6.31 18.37 -8.50
N ASP A 180 7.30 18.12 -9.35
CA ASP A 180 7.17 17.30 -10.55
C ASP A 180 7.52 15.86 -10.21
N GLU A 181 6.51 15.00 -10.24
CA GLU A 181 6.61 13.55 -10.02
C GLU A 181 6.29 12.77 -11.31
N SER A 182 6.33 13.43 -12.47
CA SER A 182 6.02 12.79 -13.76
C SER A 182 7.06 11.75 -14.22
N GLY A 183 8.17 11.62 -13.47
CA GLY A 183 9.13 10.52 -13.63
C GLY A 183 8.63 9.18 -13.07
N VAL A 184 7.62 9.18 -12.19
CA VAL A 184 7.04 7.96 -11.63
C VAL A 184 6.24 7.24 -12.72
N PRO A 185 6.44 5.93 -12.95
CA PRO A 185 5.71 5.21 -13.99
C PRO A 185 4.22 5.05 -13.66
N ASN A 186 3.39 4.91 -14.69
CA ASN A 186 1.95 4.65 -14.53
C ASN A 186 1.71 3.26 -13.92
N PHE A 187 1.41 3.22 -12.63
CA PHE A 187 1.17 1.98 -11.89
C PHE A 187 0.01 1.17 -12.46
N TYR A 188 -1.06 1.85 -12.88
CA TYR A 188 -2.25 1.19 -13.39
C TYR A 188 -2.01 0.50 -14.74
N ASP A 189 -1.17 1.10 -15.59
CA ASP A 189 -0.76 0.47 -16.86
C ASP A 189 0.10 -0.76 -16.61
N LEU A 190 1.07 -0.65 -15.68
CA LEU A 190 2.02 -1.72 -15.36
C LEU A 190 1.33 -3.01 -14.87
N PHE A 191 0.26 -2.88 -14.09
CA PHE A 191 -0.30 -4.02 -13.34
C PHE A 191 -1.78 -4.33 -13.59
N CYS A 192 -2.59 -3.37 -14.06
CA CYS A 192 -4.05 -3.50 -13.96
C CYS A 192 -4.79 -3.60 -15.29
N ASN A 193 -4.40 -2.84 -16.32
CA ASN A 193 -5.23 -2.65 -17.51
C ASN A 193 -4.84 -3.47 -18.75
N GLY A 194 -3.84 -4.34 -18.63
CA GLY A 194 -3.38 -5.20 -19.71
C GLY A 194 -2.34 -4.59 -20.63
N THR A 195 -1.98 -3.30 -20.48
CA THR A 195 -0.98 -2.63 -21.33
C THR A 195 0.35 -3.39 -21.36
N TYR A 196 0.78 -3.90 -20.20
CA TYR A 196 1.99 -4.73 -20.07
C TYR A 196 1.68 -6.20 -19.77
N GLY A 197 0.54 -6.71 -20.24
CA GLY A 197 0.15 -8.12 -20.12
C GLY A 197 -0.43 -8.53 -18.75
N ARG A 198 -0.62 -7.59 -17.83
CA ARG A 198 -1.21 -7.83 -16.50
C ARG A 198 -2.57 -7.21 -16.35
N THR A 199 -3.52 -7.98 -15.81
CA THR A 199 -4.89 -7.53 -15.56
C THR A 199 -5.27 -7.72 -14.08
N LYS A 200 -4.36 -7.41 -13.17
CA LYS A 200 -4.58 -7.64 -11.73
C LYS A 200 -5.70 -6.74 -11.21
N PRO A 201 -6.60 -7.26 -10.35
CA PRO A 201 -7.52 -6.41 -9.63
C PRO A 201 -6.75 -5.58 -8.59
N MET A 202 -7.19 -4.34 -8.37
CA MET A 202 -6.49 -3.32 -7.60
C MET A 202 -7.24 -2.94 -6.32
N ILE A 203 -6.49 -2.68 -5.26
CA ILE A 203 -6.97 -2.16 -3.98
C ILE A 203 -6.22 -0.86 -3.66
N ILE A 204 -6.93 0.22 -3.35
CA ILE A 204 -6.32 1.34 -2.63
C ILE A 204 -6.21 0.91 -1.18
N GLY A 205 -5.04 0.39 -0.82
CA GLY A 205 -4.78 -0.25 0.47
C GLY A 205 -4.86 0.74 1.61
N GLU A 206 -4.45 1.97 1.35
CA GLU A 206 -4.57 3.10 2.25
C GLU A 206 -4.79 4.40 1.47
N THR A 207 -5.71 5.21 1.96
CA THR A 207 -5.85 6.60 1.54
C THR A 207 -6.51 7.43 2.62
N ALA A 208 -6.10 8.67 2.75
CA ALA A 208 -6.81 9.68 3.52
C ALA A 208 -6.32 11.07 3.09
N ALA A 209 -6.96 12.10 3.64
CA ALA A 209 -6.52 13.48 3.49
C ALA A 209 -6.15 14.06 4.84
N LEU A 210 -4.94 14.60 4.91
CA LEU A 210 -4.36 15.18 6.09
C LEU A 210 -5.17 16.38 6.54
N PHE A 211 -5.58 16.39 7.81
CA PHE A 211 -5.93 17.62 8.50
C PHE A 211 -5.07 17.73 9.75
N ASN A 212 -4.00 18.52 9.64
CA ASN A 212 -3.12 18.81 10.75
C ASN A 212 -3.86 19.68 11.76
N LEU A 213 -3.92 19.25 13.00
CA LEU A 213 -4.54 20.03 14.07
C LEU A 213 -3.65 21.17 14.55
N CYS A 214 -2.40 21.21 14.04
CA CYS A 214 -1.36 22.18 14.33
C CYS A 214 -1.31 22.44 15.83
N ASP A 215 -1.22 21.33 16.56
CA ASP A 215 -1.67 21.26 17.93
C ASP A 215 -0.76 22.06 18.86
N LYS A 216 -1.43 22.97 19.57
CA LYS A 216 -0.98 23.84 20.67
C LYS A 216 -0.27 23.13 21.84
N VAL A 217 -0.07 21.81 21.78
CA VAL A 217 0.66 20.98 22.77
C VAL A 217 2.18 21.12 22.57
N ASN A 218 2.62 21.44 21.35
CA ASN A 218 3.95 21.94 21.04
C ASN A 218 3.85 23.41 20.56
N PRO A 219 3.51 24.37 21.44
CA PRO A 219 3.37 25.77 21.05
C PRO A 219 4.71 26.27 20.50
N GLY A 220 4.81 26.40 19.17
CA GLY A 220 6.05 26.74 18.46
C GLY A 220 6.25 25.95 17.16
N ARG A 221 5.68 24.74 17.04
CA ARG A 221 5.60 24.01 15.77
C ARG A 221 4.35 24.49 15.02
N GLY A 222 4.56 25.22 13.92
CA GLY A 222 3.47 25.60 13.02
C GLY A 222 2.87 24.37 12.34
N CYS A 223 1.80 24.58 11.57
CA CYS A 223 1.50 23.62 10.51
C CYS A 223 2.71 23.59 9.55
N GLY A 224 3.09 22.42 9.05
CA GLY A 224 4.20 22.27 8.08
C GLY A 224 4.09 23.25 6.90
N ASP A 225 5.18 23.46 6.17
CA ASP A 225 5.41 24.52 5.16
C ASP A 225 5.07 25.98 5.59
N GLY A 226 4.55 26.19 6.80
CA GLY A 226 4.14 27.49 7.34
C GLY A 226 2.85 28.07 6.73
N SER A 227 2.16 27.37 5.82
CA SER A 227 1.09 27.93 5.00
C SER A 227 -0.21 27.10 5.02
N SER A 228 -1.05 27.27 6.05
CA SER A 228 -2.36 26.62 6.12
C SER A 228 -3.51 27.54 5.68
N ASN A 229 -4.37 27.08 4.75
CA ASN A 229 -5.54 27.85 4.29
C ASN A 229 -6.80 27.01 3.98
N GLY A 230 -6.73 25.68 4.07
CA GLY A 230 -7.87 24.77 3.84
C GLY A 230 -8.62 24.45 5.13
N THR A 231 -9.95 24.46 5.07
CA THR A 231 -10.79 23.89 6.15
C THR A 231 -10.75 22.37 6.09
N GLU A 232 -10.90 21.69 7.23
CA GLU A 232 -10.98 20.22 7.30
C GLU A 232 -11.98 19.65 6.29
N MET A 233 -13.17 20.26 6.21
CA MET A 233 -14.21 19.88 5.26
C MET A 233 -13.75 20.07 3.82
N ALA A 234 -13.16 21.21 3.45
CA ALA A 234 -12.71 21.45 2.08
C ALA A 234 -11.64 20.45 1.66
N ILE A 235 -10.69 20.15 2.55
CA ILE A 235 -9.58 19.23 2.30
C ILE A 235 -10.09 17.80 2.11
N LYS A 236 -10.77 17.26 3.13
CA LYS A 236 -11.26 15.88 3.10
C LYS A 236 -12.30 15.70 2.00
N SER A 237 -13.20 16.68 1.80
CA SER A 237 -14.24 16.56 0.78
C SER A 237 -13.76 16.65 -0.64
N THR A 238 -12.71 17.42 -0.91
CA THR A 238 -12.10 17.45 -2.24
C THR A 238 -11.41 16.11 -2.52
N TRP A 239 -10.71 15.54 -1.54
CA TRP A 239 -10.03 14.25 -1.70
C TRP A 239 -11.01 13.08 -1.90
N TRP A 240 -12.00 12.91 -1.02
CA TRP A 240 -12.94 11.79 -1.17
C TRP A 240 -13.80 11.91 -2.43
N LYS A 241 -14.01 13.12 -2.97
CA LYS A 241 -14.68 13.33 -4.26
C LYS A 241 -13.84 12.90 -5.45
N GLN A 242 -12.52 12.78 -5.32
CA GLN A 242 -11.65 12.18 -6.33
C GLN A 242 -11.58 10.66 -6.14
N VAL A 243 -11.29 10.21 -4.92
CA VAL A 243 -11.06 8.80 -4.58
C VAL A 243 -12.32 7.94 -4.76
N PHE A 244 -13.49 8.45 -4.37
CA PHE A 244 -14.78 7.73 -4.50
C PHE A 244 -15.66 8.29 -5.63
N ALA A 245 -15.05 8.95 -6.63
CA ALA A 245 -15.79 9.53 -7.75
C ALA A 245 -16.52 8.45 -8.56
N VAL A 246 -17.85 8.55 -8.70
CA VAL A 246 -18.65 7.63 -9.52
C VAL A 246 -19.14 8.24 -10.83
N THR A 247 -18.93 9.55 -10.97
CA THR A 247 -19.26 10.38 -12.12
C THR A 247 -18.13 11.39 -12.28
N ASP A 248 -17.86 11.81 -13.52
CA ASP A 248 -16.89 12.85 -13.78
C ASP A 248 -17.29 14.15 -13.06
N SER A 249 -16.29 14.91 -12.59
CA SER A 249 -16.51 16.18 -11.88
C SER A 249 -15.37 17.15 -12.15
N ALA A 250 -15.53 18.40 -11.70
CA ALA A 250 -14.47 19.41 -11.82
C ALA A 250 -13.19 19.04 -11.06
N VAL A 251 -13.26 18.16 -10.06
CA VAL A 251 -12.09 17.77 -9.24
C VAL A 251 -11.45 16.47 -9.70
N GLY A 252 -12.06 15.71 -10.60
CA GLY A 252 -11.55 14.40 -11.02
C GLY A 252 -12.52 13.59 -11.89
N PRO A 253 -12.01 12.63 -12.68
CA PRO A 253 -12.83 11.68 -13.44
C PRO A 253 -13.49 10.63 -12.54
N ALA A 254 -14.52 9.96 -13.06
CA ALA A 254 -15.14 8.81 -12.40
C ALA A 254 -14.14 7.64 -12.28
N VAL A 255 -13.88 7.16 -11.07
CA VAL A 255 -12.96 6.04 -10.80
C VAL A 255 -13.36 4.76 -11.55
N PRO A 256 -14.64 4.33 -11.60
CA PRO A 256 -15.01 3.14 -12.36
C PRO A 256 -14.79 3.27 -13.88
N LYS A 257 -14.71 4.50 -14.40
CA LYS A 257 -14.45 4.78 -15.82
C LYS A 257 -12.96 4.68 -16.15
N VAL A 258 -12.10 5.28 -15.33
CA VAL A 258 -10.66 5.37 -15.61
C VAL A 258 -9.84 4.27 -14.95
N PHE A 259 -10.31 3.73 -13.82
CA PHE A 259 -9.67 2.65 -13.07
C PHE A 259 -10.67 1.51 -12.76
N PRO A 260 -11.27 0.86 -13.79
CA PRO A 260 -12.26 -0.19 -13.58
C PRO A 260 -11.77 -1.37 -12.72
N GLN A 261 -10.46 -1.57 -12.59
CA GLN A 261 -9.88 -2.64 -11.78
C GLN A 261 -9.74 -2.31 -10.30
N ILE A 262 -9.98 -1.06 -9.87
CA ILE A 262 -10.08 -0.74 -8.44
C ILE A 262 -11.37 -1.37 -7.90
N LYS A 263 -11.23 -2.38 -7.04
CA LYS A 263 -12.38 -3.10 -6.45
C LYS A 263 -12.57 -2.83 -4.97
N LEU A 264 -11.60 -2.20 -4.30
CA LEU A 264 -11.68 -1.85 -2.89
C LEU A 264 -10.87 -0.57 -2.63
N ILE A 265 -11.41 0.30 -1.78
CA ILE A 265 -10.73 1.50 -1.30
C ILE A 265 -10.86 1.53 0.21
N ASN A 266 -9.73 1.56 0.90
CA ASN A 266 -9.65 1.58 2.36
C ASN A 266 -9.23 2.98 2.84
N TRP A 267 -10.16 3.68 3.52
CA TRP A 267 -9.84 4.96 4.14
C TRP A 267 -9.09 4.74 5.46
N PHE A 268 -7.98 5.44 5.65
CA PHE A 268 -7.18 5.38 6.87
C PHE A 268 -7.80 6.26 7.97
N ASP A 269 -8.76 5.70 8.69
CA ASP A 269 -9.65 6.42 9.60
C ASP A 269 -9.11 6.48 11.04
N ILE A 270 -7.98 7.17 11.23
CA ILE A 270 -7.32 7.28 12.55
C ILE A 270 -6.82 8.70 12.83
N ARG A 271 -6.73 9.06 14.10
CA ARG A 271 -6.01 10.25 14.56
C ARG A 271 -4.72 9.79 15.22
N LYS A 272 -3.58 10.26 14.74
CA LYS A 272 -2.24 9.87 15.22
C LYS A 272 -1.25 11.03 15.15
N GLY A 273 -0.16 10.92 15.89
CA GLY A 273 1.03 11.72 15.60
C GLY A 273 1.62 11.29 14.26
N GLU A 274 2.03 12.24 13.44
CA GLU A 274 2.55 11.97 12.10
C GLU A 274 3.98 12.50 11.93
N GLY A 275 4.93 11.59 11.71
CA GLY A 275 6.36 11.93 11.60
C GLY A 275 6.61 12.87 10.41
N GLU A 276 5.94 12.58 9.29
CA GLU A 276 5.97 13.40 8.07
C GLU A 276 5.41 14.81 8.27
N ALA A 277 4.53 15.01 9.26
CA ALA A 277 3.98 16.32 9.63
C ALA A 277 4.72 16.95 10.83
N GLU A 278 6.03 16.74 10.92
CA GLU A 278 6.90 17.24 12.00
C GLU A 278 6.49 16.76 13.41
N GLY A 279 5.87 15.58 13.47
CA GLY A 279 5.36 14.99 14.71
C GLY A 279 4.04 15.59 15.20
N ASN A 280 3.40 16.46 14.43
CA ASN A 280 2.09 17.02 14.77
C ASN A 280 1.00 15.94 14.79
N THR A 281 -0.09 16.20 15.52
CA THR A 281 -1.27 15.34 15.48
C THR A 281 -2.06 15.61 14.20
N VAL A 282 -2.15 14.59 13.34
CA VAL A 282 -2.97 14.60 12.14
C VAL A 282 -4.28 13.85 12.40
N ASP A 283 -5.38 14.49 12.02
CA ASP A 283 -6.71 13.91 12.02
C ASP A 283 -7.05 13.39 10.63
N TRP A 284 -6.74 12.11 10.37
CA TRP A 284 -7.12 11.44 9.12
C TRP A 284 -8.58 11.00 9.10
N THR A 285 -9.31 11.15 10.22
CA THR A 285 -10.61 10.52 10.39
C THR A 285 -11.71 11.18 9.56
N ILE A 286 -12.62 10.38 9.04
CA ILE A 286 -13.90 10.81 8.48
C ILE A 286 -15.08 10.39 9.35
N SER A 287 -14.89 9.43 10.26
CA SER A 287 -15.96 8.91 11.12
C SER A 287 -16.16 9.69 12.42
N SER A 288 -15.13 10.39 12.91
CA SER A 288 -15.09 10.94 14.27
C SER A 288 -16.05 12.12 14.49
N LYS A 289 -16.28 12.94 13.45
CA LYS A 289 -17.09 14.17 13.52
C LYS A 289 -18.34 14.05 12.65
N PRO A 290 -19.57 14.22 13.18
CA PRO A 290 -20.79 14.21 12.38
C PRO A 290 -20.78 15.21 11.22
N THR A 291 -20.11 16.35 11.40
CA THR A 291 -19.95 17.38 10.37
C THR A 291 -19.17 16.89 9.15
N ILE A 292 -18.26 15.92 9.31
CA ILE A 292 -17.49 15.29 8.22
C ILE A 292 -18.16 13.98 7.75
N ARG A 293 -18.54 13.13 8.72
CA ARG A 293 -19.13 11.80 8.47
C ARG A 293 -20.41 11.88 7.64
N ASN A 294 -21.33 12.78 7.99
CA ASN A 294 -22.64 12.82 7.34
C ASN A 294 -22.52 13.22 5.85
N PRO A 295 -21.77 14.28 5.47
CA PRO A 295 -21.50 14.57 4.05
C PRO A 295 -20.76 13.45 3.31
N PHE A 296 -19.83 12.75 3.97
CA PHE A 296 -19.16 11.59 3.36
C PHE A 296 -20.14 10.45 3.06
N LEU A 297 -21.02 10.08 4.00
CA LEU A 297 -22.06 9.08 3.78
C LEU A 297 -23.05 9.50 2.68
N GLN A 298 -23.41 10.79 2.62
CA GLN A 298 -24.23 11.32 1.53
C GLN A 298 -23.55 11.18 0.18
N GLN A 299 -22.24 11.40 0.08
CA GLN A 299 -21.47 11.18 -1.15
C GLN A 299 -21.47 9.69 -1.55
N LEU A 300 -21.20 8.78 -0.62
CA LEU A 300 -21.15 7.34 -0.90
C LEU A 300 -22.50 6.73 -1.30
N THR A 301 -23.59 7.30 -0.80
CA THR A 301 -24.95 6.86 -1.13
C THR A 301 -25.49 7.42 -2.44
N ARG A 302 -24.74 8.32 -3.11
CA ARG A 302 -25.06 8.76 -4.48
C ARG A 302 -24.96 7.56 -5.41
N ARG A 303 -26.12 7.01 -5.77
CA ARG A 303 -26.24 5.86 -6.66
C ARG A 303 -25.85 6.26 -8.08
N VAL A 304 -25.10 5.39 -8.75
CA VAL A 304 -25.11 5.35 -10.22
C VAL A 304 -26.40 4.63 -10.63
N PRO A 305 -27.25 5.21 -11.50
CA PRO A 305 -28.39 4.48 -12.05
C PRO A 305 -27.93 3.16 -12.68
N GLY A 306 -28.48 2.03 -12.22
CA GLY A 306 -28.16 0.70 -12.74
C GLY A 306 -27.03 -0.07 -12.04
N ASN A 307 -26.30 0.52 -11.09
CA ASN A 307 -25.25 -0.19 -10.34
C ASN A 307 -25.41 -0.01 -8.83
N GLN A 308 -25.86 -1.07 -8.13
CA GLN A 308 -26.27 -0.99 -6.72
C GLN A 308 -25.09 -1.04 -5.73
N GLN A 309 -23.87 -1.38 -6.15
CA GLN A 309 -22.72 -1.57 -5.27
C GLN A 309 -21.42 -1.18 -5.97
N LEU A 310 -20.75 -0.12 -5.51
CA LEU A 310 -19.68 0.54 -6.27
C LEU A 310 -18.29 -0.10 -6.08
N TYR A 311 -17.99 -0.64 -4.90
CA TYR A 311 -16.61 -1.07 -4.55
C TYR A 311 -16.57 -2.31 -3.62
N TRP A 312 -17.59 -3.19 -3.66
CA TRP A 312 -17.71 -4.31 -2.71
C TRP A 312 -18.09 -5.64 -3.34
N GLN A 313 -17.77 -5.84 -4.61
CA GLN A 313 -17.75 -7.19 -5.16
C GLN A 313 -16.32 -7.68 -5.11
N LEU A 314 -16.04 -8.58 -4.17
CA LEU A 314 -14.86 -9.44 -4.31
C LEU A 314 -15.06 -10.17 -5.65
N PRO A 315 -14.21 -9.92 -6.66
CA PRO A 315 -14.24 -10.70 -7.88
C PRO A 315 -14.09 -12.16 -7.47
N THR A 316 -14.71 -13.05 -8.25
CA THR A 316 -14.35 -14.45 -8.18
C THR A 316 -12.90 -14.56 -8.64
N VAL A 317 -11.96 -14.49 -7.70
CA VAL A 317 -10.56 -14.79 -7.96
C VAL A 317 -10.48 -16.31 -8.09
N THR A 318 -10.64 -16.80 -9.31
CA THR A 318 -10.29 -18.19 -9.61
C THR A 318 -8.79 -18.28 -9.45
N LYS A 319 -8.34 -18.94 -8.37
CA LYS A 319 -6.92 -19.27 -8.20
C LYS A 319 -6.53 -20.17 -9.37
N THR A 320 -5.91 -19.60 -10.41
CA THR A 320 -5.34 -20.33 -11.54
C THR A 320 -3.96 -20.91 -11.21
N ARG A 321 -3.54 -20.78 -9.95
CA ARG A 321 -2.25 -21.24 -9.48
C ARG A 321 -2.11 -22.74 -9.69
N ALA A 322 -1.16 -23.14 -10.54
CA ALA A 322 -0.63 -24.50 -10.51
C ALA A 322 -0.16 -24.81 -9.08
N ALA A 323 -0.14 -26.07 -8.67
CA ALA A 323 0.32 -26.48 -7.34
C ALA A 323 1.79 -26.06 -7.13
N ALA A 324 2.02 -24.84 -6.64
CA ALA A 324 3.34 -24.29 -6.41
C ALA A 324 3.91 -24.88 -5.11
N THR A 325 5.13 -25.40 -5.17
CA THR A 325 5.84 -25.93 -4.00
C THR A 325 6.52 -24.80 -3.23
N ALA A 326 6.82 -25.03 -1.94
CA ALA A 326 7.66 -24.13 -1.16
C ALA A 326 9.04 -23.92 -1.81
N ALA A 327 9.57 -24.94 -2.48
CA ALA A 327 10.82 -24.84 -3.24
C ALA A 327 10.70 -23.88 -4.44
N ALA A 328 9.58 -23.93 -5.18
CA ALA A 328 9.31 -22.95 -6.23
C ALA A 328 9.14 -21.52 -5.69
N ALA A 329 8.57 -21.37 -4.49
CA ALA A 329 8.46 -20.09 -3.78
C ALA A 329 9.83 -19.53 -3.36
N ALA A 330 10.68 -20.40 -2.81
CA ALA A 330 12.03 -20.03 -2.39
C ALA A 330 12.95 -19.73 -3.59
N ALA A 331 12.76 -20.42 -4.72
CA ALA A 331 13.52 -20.24 -5.95
C ALA A 331 13.02 -19.08 -6.82
N ALA A 332 11.78 -18.61 -6.60
CA ALA A 332 11.24 -17.41 -7.23
C ALA A 332 11.94 -16.17 -6.65
N THR A 333 13.20 -15.94 -7.06
CA THR A 333 14.00 -14.71 -6.98
C THR A 333 15.51 -14.98 -7.08
N GLY A 334 15.98 -15.62 -8.15
CA GLY A 334 17.38 -15.52 -8.62
C GLY A 334 18.54 -15.77 -7.64
N ALA A 335 18.29 -16.28 -6.44
CA ALA A 335 19.29 -16.50 -5.40
C ALA A 335 19.50 -17.99 -5.24
N ASN A 336 20.69 -18.43 -5.66
CA ASN A 336 21.15 -19.81 -5.55
C ASN A 336 21.04 -20.36 -4.12
N ASP A 337 20.76 -21.65 -4.08
CA ASP A 337 20.53 -22.52 -2.93
C ASP A 337 21.54 -22.40 -1.77
N LYS A 338 21.03 -22.64 -0.55
CA LYS A 338 21.62 -23.46 0.55
C LYS A 338 21.26 -22.94 1.95
N VAL A 339 19.98 -22.87 2.33
CA VAL A 339 19.63 -22.91 3.77
C VAL A 339 18.23 -23.51 3.94
N LEU A 340 18.12 -24.84 3.88
CA LEU A 340 17.02 -25.57 4.54
C LEU A 340 17.58 -26.92 5.00
N ALA A 341 18.30 -26.91 6.12
CA ALA A 341 18.55 -28.10 6.92
C ALA A 341 18.54 -27.74 8.41
N SER A 342 17.86 -28.61 9.17
CA SER A 342 17.74 -28.72 10.63
C SER A 342 16.86 -27.73 11.41
N SER A 343 15.70 -28.27 11.76
CA SER A 343 14.91 -28.16 13.00
C SER A 343 15.46 -27.42 14.23
N ALA A 344 14.59 -26.67 14.91
CA ALA A 344 14.16 -26.95 16.29
C ALA A 344 12.91 -26.11 16.63
N ALA A 345 11.98 -26.72 17.38
CA ALA A 345 10.76 -26.07 17.84
C ALA A 345 11.07 -24.96 18.85
N ALA A 346 10.59 -23.75 18.60
CA ALA A 346 10.46 -22.69 19.59
C ALA A 346 9.15 -21.94 19.37
N VAL A 347 8.46 -21.66 20.48
CA VAL A 347 7.21 -20.89 20.52
C VAL A 347 7.54 -19.43 20.18
N CYS A 348 7.12 -18.96 19.00
CA CYS A 348 7.30 -17.56 18.57
C CYS A 348 5.95 -16.90 18.22
N PRO A 349 5.66 -15.68 18.72
CA PRO A 349 4.49 -14.88 18.35
C PRO A 349 4.93 -13.70 17.48
N THR A 350 5.01 -13.83 16.14
CA THR A 350 5.70 -12.78 15.36
C THR A 350 5.01 -12.41 14.05
N PHE A 351 3.78 -11.91 14.18
CA PHE A 351 3.21 -10.90 13.28
C PHE A 351 2.46 -9.89 14.14
N ALA A 352 2.85 -8.62 14.12
CA ALA A 352 1.99 -7.56 14.63
C ALA A 352 0.86 -7.36 13.60
N VAL A 353 -0.39 -7.47 14.04
CA VAL A 353 -1.55 -7.12 13.22
C VAL A 353 -2.08 -5.78 13.71
N ASN A 354 -1.73 -4.72 13.00
CA ASN A 354 -2.04 -3.35 13.44
C ASN A 354 -3.29 -2.75 12.79
N GLN A 355 -3.89 -3.42 11.77
CA GLN A 355 -5.11 -2.94 11.13
C GLN A 355 -6.04 -4.08 10.69
N TYR A 356 -7.32 -3.95 11.05
CA TYR A 356 -8.39 -4.83 10.60
C TYR A 356 -9.46 -4.01 9.88
N THR A 357 -9.74 -4.37 8.63
CA THR A 357 -11.06 -4.09 8.04
C THR A 357 -11.85 -5.40 8.11
N VAL A 358 -12.79 -5.50 9.05
CA VAL A 358 -13.71 -6.63 9.15
C VAL A 358 -14.74 -6.51 8.02
N VAL A 359 -14.76 -7.49 7.13
CA VAL A 359 -15.78 -7.61 6.09
C VAL A 359 -16.92 -8.44 6.68
N SER A 360 -17.90 -7.79 7.32
CA SER A 360 -19.17 -8.45 7.62
C SER A 360 -20.07 -8.36 6.39
N ASN A 361 -20.52 -9.50 5.89
CA ASN A 361 -21.61 -9.55 4.91
C ASN A 361 -22.91 -9.27 5.68
N PRO A 362 -23.67 -8.19 5.42
CA PRO A 362 -24.92 -7.91 6.13
C PRO A 362 -26.09 -8.81 5.65
N ARG A 363 -25.81 -10.06 5.25
CA ARG A 363 -26.83 -11.04 4.87
C ARG A 363 -26.55 -12.40 5.49
N VAL A 364 -26.73 -12.50 6.80
CA VAL A 364 -27.22 -13.71 7.47
C VAL A 364 -28.03 -13.26 8.69
N GLY A 365 -29.33 -13.54 8.68
CA GLY A 365 -30.25 -13.34 9.81
C GLY A 365 -31.11 -12.09 9.71
#